data_AF-A0A3Q0IR68-F1
#
_entry.id   AF-A0A3Q0IR68-F1
#
_cell.length_a   1.000
_cell.length_b   1.000
_cell.length_c   1.000
_cell.angle_alpha   90.00
_cell.angle_beta   90.00
_cell.angle_gamma   90.00
#
_symmetry.space_group_name_H-M   'P 1'
#
loop_
_entity.id
_entity.type
_entity.pdbx_description
1 polymer ?
#
loop_
_entity_poly.entity_id
_entity_poly.type
_entity_poly.pdbx_seq_one_letter_code
_entity_poly.pdbx_strand_id
1 'polypeptide(L)'
;MPSTSDLSMDIKHENPALLLEWYPITITLSNQGSEPLVNLSLLLSCEDSENIDVSEDSNISNQTTTPGMAKFPLNKSLDSIAPSETYEMVVYVRCTVVTVKLLNVKVTYSHSSEPSIVLSKDESLKLDIMQAFEISASFLSDSFEPINVFHSNEPVLIQPLIACISPCTICIEDTSISIPDSIEMKQETKCQLELSTGQIVTCIASVVIKEPKNLCLGVFTVKWRRKDSSLGLVTSCIELPRVDVQPLPIQLSLNLPAHGLVRTPMTICYTLYNYLSTIVTVQIIMESSEAFIFSGYKQVKCSYTLYNYLSTIVTVQIIMESSEAFIFSGYKRVKCSYTLYNYLSTIVTVQIIMESSEAFIFRVVYVVACPSHSMFLPRPFIKCWDRKVTR
;
A
#
# COMPACT_ATOMS: atom_id res chain seq x y z
N MET A 1 62.56 -14.93 14.64
CA MET A 1 62.10 -13.53 14.53
C MET A 1 60.69 -13.56 13.98
N PRO A 2 59.75 -12.73 14.47
CA PRO A 2 58.42 -12.69 13.89
C PRO A 2 58.54 -12.08 12.50
N SER A 3 58.28 -12.88 11.46
CA SER A 3 58.25 -12.42 10.07
C SER A 3 57.14 -11.39 9.93
N THR A 4 57.49 -10.15 9.65
CA THR A 4 56.56 -9.13 9.17
C THR A 4 55.85 -9.68 7.93
N SER A 5 54.51 -9.64 7.91
CA SER A 5 53.75 -10.19 6.78
C SER A 5 54.03 -9.36 5.52
N ASP A 6 54.58 -9.99 4.48
CA ASP A 6 54.83 -9.35 3.18
C ASP A 6 53.54 -9.07 2.41
N LEU A 7 52.43 -9.71 2.80
CA LEU A 7 51.10 -9.44 2.28
C LEU A 7 50.40 -8.32 3.08
N SER A 8 50.03 -7.24 2.40
CA SER A 8 49.10 -6.22 2.91
C SER A 8 47.70 -6.47 2.36
N MET A 9 46.70 -6.32 3.23
CA MET A 9 45.28 -6.45 2.93
C MET A 9 44.61 -5.11 3.25
N ASP A 10 43.75 -4.64 2.35
CA ASP A 10 42.88 -3.49 2.56
C ASP A 10 41.45 -3.85 2.17
N ILE A 11 40.50 -3.57 3.06
CA ILE A 11 39.10 -3.92 2.89
C ILE A 11 38.28 -2.64 2.87
N LYS A 12 37.72 -2.31 1.70
CA LYS A 12 36.94 -1.09 1.48
C LYS A 12 35.44 -1.40 1.41
N HIS A 13 34.68 -0.75 2.29
CA HIS A 13 33.22 -0.76 2.30
C HIS A 13 32.64 0.49 3.00
N GLU A 14 31.36 0.79 2.80
CA GLU A 14 30.66 1.95 3.37
C GLU A 14 29.42 1.54 4.17
N ASN A 15 29.53 1.50 5.50
CA ASN A 15 28.38 1.18 6.35
C ASN A 15 27.30 2.27 6.24
N PRO A 16 26.02 1.90 6.42
CA PRO A 16 25.49 0.56 6.68
C PRO A 16 25.19 -0.22 5.37
N ALA A 17 25.04 -1.53 5.47
CA ALA A 17 24.36 -2.34 4.45
C ALA A 17 22.84 -2.34 4.71
N LEU A 18 22.05 -2.41 3.64
CA LEU A 18 20.59 -2.46 3.70
C LEU A 18 20.10 -3.90 3.58
N LEU A 19 19.07 -4.20 4.35
CA LEU A 19 18.43 -5.51 4.41
C LEU A 19 18.02 -5.98 3.00
N LEU A 20 18.34 -7.23 2.66
CA LEU A 20 18.08 -7.89 1.37
C LEU A 20 18.85 -7.34 0.16
N GLU A 21 19.67 -6.29 0.30
CA GLU A 21 20.51 -5.82 -0.80
C GLU A 21 21.76 -6.69 -0.98
N TRP A 22 22.27 -6.77 -2.21
CA TRP A 22 23.65 -7.23 -2.44
C TRP A 22 24.58 -6.06 -2.17
N TYR A 23 25.39 -6.18 -1.13
CA TYR A 23 26.28 -5.16 -0.65
C TYR A 23 27.72 -5.48 -1.07
N PRO A 24 28.40 -4.60 -1.83
CA PRO A 24 29.76 -4.84 -2.29
C PRO A 24 30.79 -4.61 -1.18
N ILE A 25 31.75 -5.51 -1.08
CA ILE A 25 32.97 -5.37 -0.27
C ILE A 25 34.16 -5.55 -1.21
N THR A 26 35.00 -4.53 -1.32
CA THR A 26 36.22 -4.59 -2.13
C THR A 26 37.39 -5.03 -1.25
N ILE A 27 38.07 -6.08 -1.65
CA ILE A 27 39.25 -6.63 -0.97
C ILE A 27 40.45 -6.43 -1.90
N THR A 28 41.44 -5.69 -1.42
CA THR A 28 42.69 -5.43 -2.14
C THR A 28 43.84 -6.12 -1.41
N LEU A 29 44.58 -6.94 -2.14
CA LEU A 29 45.76 -7.65 -1.65
C LEU A 29 46.99 -7.08 -2.35
N SER A 30 48.02 -6.72 -1.59
CA SER A 30 49.26 -6.18 -2.16
C SER A 30 50.49 -6.92 -1.64
N ASN A 31 51.35 -7.34 -2.55
CA ASN A 31 52.62 -7.99 -2.20
C ASN A 31 53.70 -6.92 -1.98
N GLN A 32 54.05 -6.68 -0.73
CA GLN A 32 55.12 -5.77 -0.31
C GLN A 32 56.50 -6.45 -0.21
N GLY A 33 56.53 -7.77 -0.43
CA GLY A 33 57.74 -8.57 -0.40
C GLY A 33 58.55 -8.51 -1.70
N SER A 34 59.71 -9.16 -1.67
CA SER A 34 60.62 -9.28 -2.81
C SER A 34 60.40 -10.53 -3.67
N GLU A 35 59.57 -11.47 -3.19
CA GLU A 35 59.30 -12.74 -3.86
C GLU A 35 57.82 -12.87 -4.27
N PRO A 36 57.50 -13.60 -5.36
CA PRO A 36 56.11 -13.92 -5.71
C PRO A 36 55.41 -14.74 -4.62
N LEU A 37 54.14 -14.38 -4.36
CA LEU A 37 53.25 -15.15 -3.49
C LEU A 37 52.50 -16.18 -4.33
N VAL A 38 52.43 -17.42 -3.85
CA VAL A 38 51.78 -18.57 -4.52
C VAL A 38 50.84 -19.30 -3.56
N ASN A 39 50.02 -20.22 -4.07
CA ASN A 39 49.03 -20.98 -3.30
C ASN A 39 48.08 -20.08 -2.49
N LEU A 40 47.67 -18.95 -3.09
CA LEU A 40 46.79 -18.02 -2.41
C LEU A 40 45.37 -18.58 -2.32
N SER A 41 44.80 -18.54 -1.12
CA SER A 41 43.38 -18.80 -0.93
C SER A 41 42.77 -17.82 0.05
N LEU A 42 41.63 -17.24 -0.35
CA LEU A 42 40.83 -16.33 0.45
C LEU A 42 39.65 -17.09 1.05
N LEU A 43 39.47 -16.96 2.35
CA LEU A 43 38.36 -17.46 3.13
C LEU A 43 37.61 -16.28 3.74
N LEU A 44 36.38 -16.02 3.29
CA LEU A 44 35.46 -15.11 3.95
C LEU A 44 34.51 -15.92 4.83
N SER A 45 34.54 -15.64 6.13
CA SER A 45 33.77 -16.36 7.14
C SER A 45 33.10 -15.41 8.13
N CYS A 46 32.14 -15.91 8.89
CA CYS A 46 31.32 -15.20 9.85
C CYS A 46 30.82 -16.26 10.82
N GLU A 47 30.92 -15.99 12.12
CA GLU A 47 30.53 -16.94 13.17
C GLU A 47 29.04 -17.29 13.06
N ASP A 48 28.21 -16.29 12.80
CA ASP A 48 26.77 -16.45 12.56
C ASP A 48 26.48 -16.42 11.06
N SER A 49 26.80 -17.50 10.35
CA SER A 49 26.50 -17.63 8.91
C SER A 49 25.02 -17.86 8.59
N GLU A 50 24.16 -17.96 9.60
CA GLU A 50 22.71 -17.97 9.38
C GLU A 50 22.28 -16.60 8.85
N ASN A 51 21.51 -16.60 7.75
CA ASN A 51 20.93 -15.41 7.12
C ASN A 51 21.92 -14.53 6.32
N ILE A 52 23.07 -15.06 5.92
CA ILE A 52 24.03 -14.37 5.05
C ILE A 52 24.30 -15.18 3.77
N ASP A 53 24.11 -14.55 2.63
CA ASP A 53 24.45 -15.08 1.32
C ASP A 53 25.67 -14.34 0.77
N VAL A 54 26.47 -15.03 -0.06
CA VAL A 54 27.66 -14.46 -0.70
C VAL A 54 27.72 -14.84 -2.18
N SER A 55 28.22 -13.91 -2.99
CA SER A 55 28.44 -14.10 -4.43
C SER A 55 29.62 -13.28 -4.93
N GLU A 56 30.25 -13.75 -5.99
CA GLU A 56 31.36 -13.06 -6.69
C GLU A 56 30.90 -12.40 -8.00
N ASP A 57 29.71 -12.78 -8.49
CA ASP A 57 29.21 -12.29 -9.77
C ASP A 57 28.75 -10.83 -9.66
N SER A 58 29.19 -9.96 -10.56
CA SER A 58 28.66 -8.59 -10.62
C SER A 58 27.26 -8.52 -11.25
N ASN A 59 26.83 -9.58 -11.94
CA ASN A 59 25.56 -9.66 -12.67
C ASN A 59 24.44 -10.30 -11.83
N ILE A 60 24.51 -10.19 -10.50
CA ILE A 60 23.50 -10.80 -9.63
C ILE A 60 22.15 -10.11 -9.83
N SER A 61 21.18 -10.86 -10.33
CA SER A 61 19.77 -10.46 -10.29
C SER A 61 19.21 -10.76 -8.90
N ASN A 62 18.44 -9.84 -8.33
CA ASN A 62 17.80 -10.00 -7.02
C ASN A 62 16.63 -11.01 -7.00
N GLN A 63 16.40 -11.73 -8.10
CA GLN A 63 15.42 -12.81 -8.12
C GLN A 63 16.00 -14.02 -7.37
N THR A 64 15.23 -14.47 -6.38
CA THR A 64 15.49 -15.64 -5.53
C THR A 64 16.13 -16.78 -6.31
N THR A 65 17.28 -17.25 -5.82
CA THR A 65 18.00 -18.45 -6.29
C THR A 65 18.33 -18.46 -7.78
N THR A 66 19.35 -17.70 -8.18
CA THR A 66 20.10 -18.04 -9.39
C THR A 66 21.02 -19.25 -9.10
N PRO A 67 21.13 -20.21 -10.04
CA PRO A 67 22.18 -21.23 -10.00
C PRO A 67 23.55 -20.53 -10.02
N GLY A 68 24.32 -20.61 -8.92
CA GLY A 68 25.61 -19.92 -8.77
C GLY A 68 25.84 -19.26 -7.41
N MET A 69 24.82 -19.16 -6.55
CA MET A 69 25.00 -18.68 -5.17
C MET A 69 25.96 -19.61 -4.41
N ALA A 70 27.13 -19.09 -4.05
CA ALA A 70 28.08 -19.81 -3.20
C ALA A 70 27.50 -19.88 -1.78
N LYS A 71 27.50 -21.07 -1.17
CA LYS A 71 27.16 -21.19 0.25
C LYS A 71 28.29 -20.55 1.05
N PHE A 72 27.92 -19.66 1.96
CA PHE A 72 28.83 -19.12 2.95
C PHE A 72 29.34 -20.25 3.87
N PRO A 73 30.62 -20.32 4.26
CA PRO A 73 31.72 -19.38 3.97
C PRO A 73 32.23 -19.45 2.53
N LEU A 74 32.70 -18.32 2.00
CA LEU A 74 33.31 -18.26 0.67
C LEU A 74 34.77 -18.71 0.77
N ASN A 75 35.17 -19.70 -0.02
CA ASN A 75 36.56 -20.10 -0.19
C ASN A 75 36.96 -20.01 -1.66
N LYS A 76 37.93 -19.15 -1.97
CA LYS A 76 38.37 -18.84 -3.33
C LYS A 76 39.89 -19.01 -3.46
N SER A 77 40.32 -19.83 -4.43
CA SER A 77 41.72 -19.87 -4.86
C SER A 77 42.04 -18.65 -5.73
N LEU A 78 43.17 -18.00 -5.47
CA LEU A 78 43.64 -16.83 -6.21
C LEU A 78 44.92 -17.18 -6.98
N ASP A 79 45.16 -16.45 -8.06
CA ASP A 79 46.40 -16.54 -8.82
C ASP A 79 47.58 -15.96 -8.04
N SER A 80 48.81 -16.28 -8.47
CA SER A 80 50.03 -15.75 -7.85
C SER A 80 50.13 -14.23 -7.98
N ILE A 81 50.59 -13.55 -6.93
CA ILE A 81 50.80 -12.10 -6.93
C ILE A 81 52.30 -11.82 -7.03
N ALA A 82 52.74 -11.13 -8.08
CA ALA A 82 54.14 -10.76 -8.25
C ALA A 82 54.61 -9.71 -7.22
N PRO A 83 55.93 -9.54 -6.99
CA PRO A 83 56.43 -8.50 -6.12
C PRO A 83 55.93 -7.11 -6.52
N SER A 84 55.47 -6.31 -5.55
CA SER A 84 54.88 -4.98 -5.76
C SER A 84 53.58 -4.93 -6.58
N GLU A 85 52.98 -6.09 -6.87
CA GLU A 85 51.68 -6.17 -7.56
C GLU A 85 50.51 -6.13 -6.56
N THR A 86 49.38 -5.64 -7.03
CA THR A 86 48.11 -5.60 -6.31
C THR A 86 47.05 -6.41 -7.02
N TYR A 87 46.32 -7.21 -6.26
CA TYR A 87 45.15 -7.96 -6.71
C TYR A 87 43.89 -7.40 -6.05
N GLU A 88 42.90 -7.01 -6.84
CA GLU A 88 41.63 -6.46 -6.36
C GLU A 88 40.48 -7.40 -6.71
N MET A 89 39.57 -7.64 -5.75
CA MET A 89 38.33 -8.37 -5.98
C MET A 89 37.17 -7.76 -5.22
N VAL A 90 35.97 -7.95 -5.75
CA VAL A 90 34.72 -7.53 -5.09
C VAL A 90 33.92 -8.78 -4.75
N VAL A 91 33.45 -8.85 -3.51
CA VAL A 91 32.49 -9.86 -3.05
C VAL A 91 31.19 -9.17 -2.66
N TYR A 92 30.07 -9.78 -3.00
CA TYR A 92 28.75 -9.28 -2.69
C TYR A 92 28.15 -10.09 -1.55
N VAL A 93 27.73 -9.41 -0.51
CA VAL A 93 27.12 -10.01 0.69
C VAL A 93 25.66 -9.57 0.77
N ARG A 94 24.76 -10.50 1.04
CA ARG A 94 23.33 -10.21 1.26
C ARG A 94 22.88 -10.77 2.58
N CYS A 95 22.23 -9.94 3.40
CA CYS A 95 21.67 -10.35 4.68
C CYS A 95 20.14 -10.34 4.67
N THR A 96 19.52 -11.34 5.28
CA THR A 96 18.04 -11.45 5.39
C THR A 96 17.50 -11.02 6.75
N VAL A 97 18.38 -10.65 7.69
CA VAL A 97 18.01 -10.15 9.03
C VAL A 97 18.74 -8.86 9.38
N VAL A 98 18.07 -7.98 10.14
CA VAL A 98 18.64 -6.75 10.69
C VAL A 98 19.53 -7.12 11.87
N THR A 99 20.84 -6.93 11.74
CA THR A 99 21.81 -7.30 12.77
C THR A 99 23.15 -6.63 12.49
N VAL A 100 24.14 -6.88 13.35
CA VAL A 100 25.54 -6.60 13.10
C VAL A 100 26.24 -7.91 12.83
N LYS A 101 26.94 -8.03 11.69
CA LYS A 101 27.78 -9.20 11.37
C LYS A 101 29.24 -8.82 11.45
N LEU A 102 30.05 -9.68 12.10
CA LEU A 102 31.50 -9.60 12.04
C LEU A 102 31.98 -10.59 10.98
N LEU A 103 32.50 -10.08 9.87
CA LEU A 103 33.08 -10.94 8.82
C LEU A 103 34.59 -11.00 9.03
N ASN A 104 35.15 -12.20 8.91
CA ASN A 104 36.57 -12.47 8.98
C ASN A 104 37.06 -12.83 7.58
N VAL A 105 37.99 -12.02 7.06
CA VAL A 105 38.71 -12.27 5.81
C VAL A 105 40.06 -12.86 6.17
N LYS A 106 40.25 -14.11 5.80
CA LYS A 106 41.51 -14.83 5.97
C LYS A 106 42.12 -15.11 4.61
N VAL A 107 43.37 -14.71 4.40
CA VAL A 107 44.15 -15.09 3.22
C VAL A 107 45.33 -15.95 3.67
N THR A 108 45.42 -17.14 3.10
CA THR A 108 46.59 -18.02 3.26
C THR A 108 47.41 -18.01 1.98
N TYR A 109 48.74 -18.03 2.12
CA TYR A 109 49.68 -17.95 0.99
C TYR A 109 51.02 -18.60 1.34
N SER A 110 51.86 -18.81 0.33
CA SER A 110 53.23 -19.30 0.47
C SER A 110 54.18 -18.47 -0.40
N HIS A 111 55.46 -18.40 -0.03
CA HIS A 111 56.49 -17.85 -0.91
C HIS A 111 56.86 -18.87 -1.98
N SER A 112 57.16 -18.40 -3.20
CA SER A 112 57.58 -19.27 -4.30
C SER A 112 58.85 -20.08 -4.02
N SER A 113 59.76 -19.55 -3.17
CA SER A 113 60.99 -20.22 -2.74
C SER A 113 60.75 -21.36 -1.74
N GLU A 114 59.74 -21.23 -0.88
CA GLU A 114 59.39 -22.17 0.20
C GLU A 114 57.89 -22.52 0.19
N PRO A 115 57.40 -23.23 -0.85
CA PRO A 115 55.97 -23.51 -1.02
C PRO A 115 55.36 -24.41 0.07
N SER A 116 56.20 -25.06 0.89
CA SER A 116 55.77 -25.88 2.03
C SER A 116 55.36 -25.08 3.27
N ILE A 117 55.72 -23.80 3.35
CA ILE A 117 55.36 -22.93 4.48
C ILE A 117 54.09 -22.16 4.11
N VAL A 118 53.03 -22.39 4.88
CA VAL A 118 51.76 -21.66 4.73
C VAL A 118 51.71 -20.53 5.75
N LEU A 119 51.67 -19.30 5.24
CA LEU A 119 51.47 -18.09 5.99
C LEU A 119 50.00 -17.68 5.93
N SER A 120 49.55 -16.90 6.91
CA SER A 120 48.19 -16.35 6.91
C SER A 120 48.15 -14.89 7.32
N LYS A 121 47.22 -14.15 6.73
CA LYS A 121 46.84 -12.79 7.10
C LYS A 121 45.33 -12.78 7.34
N ASP A 122 44.92 -12.26 8.49
CA ASP A 122 43.53 -12.22 8.93
C ASP A 122 43.13 -10.77 9.23
N GLU A 123 41.97 -10.35 8.74
CA GLU A 123 41.33 -9.08 9.07
C GLU A 123 39.84 -9.29 9.34
N SER A 124 39.30 -8.51 10.28
CA SER A 124 37.88 -8.55 10.65
C SER A 124 37.23 -7.23 10.26
N LEU A 125 36.07 -7.31 9.60
CA LEU A 125 35.25 -6.15 9.24
C LEU A 125 33.88 -6.24 9.93
N LYS A 126 33.37 -5.08 10.37
CA LYS A 126 32.05 -4.97 10.99
C LYS A 126 31.04 -4.46 9.96
N LEU A 127 30.04 -5.29 9.66
CA LEU A 127 28.95 -4.94 8.76
C LEU A 127 27.69 -4.64 9.55
N ASP A 128 27.23 -3.38 9.49
CA ASP A 128 25.99 -2.94 10.14
C ASP A 128 24.82 -3.07 9.15
N ILE A 129 23.87 -3.98 9.41
CA ILE A 129 22.70 -4.22 8.54
C ILE A 129 21.46 -3.51 9.09
N MET A 130 20.82 -2.69 8.27
CA MET A 130 19.59 -1.96 8.62
C MET A 130 18.49 -2.10 7.59
N GLN A 131 17.25 -1.81 7.97
CA GLN A 131 16.16 -1.69 7.00
C GLN A 131 16.28 -0.40 6.20
N ALA A 132 15.88 -0.44 4.93
CA ALA A 132 15.75 0.75 4.10
C ALA A 132 14.56 1.63 4.52
N PHE A 133 13.47 0.96 4.92
CA PHE A 133 12.17 1.58 5.17
C PHE A 133 11.53 1.05 6.43
N GLU A 134 10.77 1.92 7.09
CA GLU A 134 9.69 1.52 7.98
C GLU A 134 8.38 1.60 7.18
N ILE A 135 7.68 0.46 7.07
CA ILE A 135 6.44 0.37 6.29
C ILE A 135 5.28 0.08 7.23
N SER A 136 4.22 0.89 7.13
CA SER A 136 2.95 0.70 7.84
C SER A 136 1.78 0.81 6.87
N ALA A 137 0.58 0.44 7.31
CA ALA A 137 -0.63 0.58 6.52
C ALA A 137 -1.79 1.11 7.37
N SER A 138 -2.52 2.08 6.83
CA SER A 138 -3.79 2.55 7.37
C SER A 138 -4.94 2.22 6.41
N PHE A 139 -6.16 2.24 6.94
CA PHE A 139 -7.38 1.92 6.19
C PHE A 139 -8.34 3.08 6.28
N LEU A 140 -8.83 3.52 5.12
CA LEU A 140 -9.77 4.62 5.02
C LEU A 140 -11.05 4.18 4.31
N SER A 141 -12.13 4.91 4.57
CA SER A 141 -13.36 4.89 3.78
C SER A 141 -13.14 5.55 2.40
N ASP A 142 -14.16 5.48 1.54
CA ASP A 142 -14.23 6.26 0.29
C ASP A 142 -14.21 7.77 0.50
N SER A 143 -14.58 8.24 1.70
CA SER A 143 -14.48 9.64 2.15
C SER A 143 -13.13 10.00 2.77
N PHE A 144 -12.12 9.13 2.70
CA PHE A 144 -10.79 9.30 3.30
C PHE A 144 -10.80 9.43 4.83
N GLU A 145 -11.82 8.86 5.49
CA GLU A 145 -11.89 8.81 6.95
C GLU A 145 -11.31 7.50 7.47
N PRO A 146 -10.53 7.49 8.57
CA PRO A 146 -10.00 6.25 9.15
C PRO A 146 -11.11 5.27 9.54
N ILE A 147 -10.95 4.00 9.16
CA ILE A 147 -11.88 2.93 9.52
C ILE A 147 -11.18 1.84 10.34
N ASN A 148 -11.93 1.30 11.31
CA ASN A 148 -11.50 0.17 12.15
C ASN A 148 -12.44 -1.05 12.00
N VAL A 149 -13.55 -0.89 11.28
CA VAL A 149 -14.54 -1.93 11.02
C VAL A 149 -14.63 -2.09 9.51
N PHE A 150 -14.60 -3.34 9.06
CA PHE A 150 -14.64 -3.67 7.65
C PHE A 150 -15.99 -4.32 7.34
N HIS A 151 -16.60 -3.89 6.26
CA HIS A 151 -17.88 -4.40 5.81
C HIS A 151 -17.75 -5.05 4.43
N SER A 152 -18.42 -6.18 4.23
CA SER A 152 -18.51 -6.81 2.91
C SER A 152 -19.21 -5.87 1.92
N ASN A 153 -18.72 -5.80 0.69
CA ASN A 153 -19.22 -4.98 -0.41
C ASN A 153 -19.06 -3.46 -0.24
N GLU A 154 -18.36 -3.01 0.81
CA GLU A 154 -17.93 -1.61 0.91
C GLU A 154 -16.53 -1.41 0.34
N PRO A 155 -16.30 -0.30 -0.37
CA PRO A 155 -14.97 0.08 -0.80
C PRO A 155 -14.13 0.50 0.40
N VAL A 156 -12.90 0.00 0.43
CA VAL A 156 -11.89 0.34 1.42
C VAL A 156 -10.65 0.85 0.70
N LEU A 157 -10.08 1.94 1.18
CA LEU A 157 -8.79 2.43 0.74
C LEU A 157 -7.70 1.85 1.66
N ILE A 158 -6.85 1.00 1.11
CA ILE A 158 -5.61 0.57 1.74
C ILE A 158 -4.56 1.63 1.44
N GLN A 159 -3.97 2.19 2.49
CA GLN A 159 -2.97 3.24 2.39
C GLN A 159 -1.65 2.78 3.03
N PRO A 160 -0.75 2.13 2.27
CA PRO A 160 0.60 1.90 2.74
C PRO A 160 1.38 3.21 2.86
N LEU A 161 2.15 3.32 3.93
CA LEU A 161 3.03 4.43 4.22
C LEU A 161 4.46 3.90 4.28
N ILE A 162 5.34 4.44 3.43
CA ILE A 162 6.76 4.09 3.34
C ILE A 162 7.54 5.27 3.91
N ALA A 163 8.17 5.08 5.07
CA ALA A 163 9.10 6.05 5.66
C ALA A 163 10.54 5.62 5.38
N CYS A 164 11.33 6.48 4.72
CA CYS A 164 12.73 6.20 4.43
C CYS A 164 13.60 6.45 5.68
N ILE A 165 14.19 5.38 6.19
CA ILE A 165 15.09 5.41 7.37
C ILE A 165 16.55 5.14 6.99
N SER A 166 16.81 4.81 5.72
CA SER A 166 18.16 4.66 5.19
C SER A 166 18.93 5.99 5.21
N PRO A 167 20.23 6.00 5.54
CA PRO A 167 21.08 7.19 5.39
C PRO A 167 21.40 7.52 3.93
N CYS A 168 21.17 6.59 3.01
CA CYS A 168 21.39 6.78 1.57
C CYS A 168 20.08 7.15 0.87
N THR A 169 20.19 7.86 -0.26
CA THR A 169 19.03 8.11 -1.13
C THR A 169 18.66 6.84 -1.88
N ILE A 170 17.38 6.48 -1.84
CA ILE A 170 16.83 5.28 -2.44
C ILE A 170 15.87 5.64 -3.56
N CYS A 171 15.99 4.96 -4.70
CA CYS A 171 15.04 5.03 -5.79
C CYS A 171 14.01 3.90 -5.64
N ILE A 172 12.74 4.24 -5.46
CA ILE A 172 11.61 3.31 -5.60
C ILE A 172 11.25 3.23 -7.08
N GLU A 173 11.33 2.04 -7.64
CA GLU A 173 11.08 1.78 -9.06
C GLU A 173 9.66 1.27 -9.32
N ASP A 174 9.08 0.54 -8.36
CA ASP A 174 7.73 0.00 -8.46
C ASP A 174 7.19 -0.37 -7.08
N THR A 175 5.89 -0.18 -6.89
CA THR A 175 5.14 -0.63 -5.72
C THR A 175 3.91 -1.40 -6.19
N SER A 176 3.53 -2.44 -5.45
CA SER A 176 2.34 -3.23 -5.79
C SER A 176 1.72 -3.85 -4.54
N ILE A 177 0.41 -4.09 -4.60
CA ILE A 177 -0.32 -4.82 -3.56
C ILE A 177 -0.85 -6.12 -4.18
N SER A 178 -0.36 -7.25 -3.68
CA SER A 178 -0.90 -8.57 -4.01
C SER A 178 -2.06 -8.88 -3.07
N ILE A 179 -3.27 -8.95 -3.59
CA ILE A 179 -4.48 -9.24 -2.81
C ILE A 179 -4.97 -10.68 -3.06
N PRO A 180 -5.65 -11.33 -2.09
CA PRO A 180 -6.29 -12.63 -2.30
C PRO A 180 -7.53 -12.54 -3.21
N ASP A 181 -7.94 -13.68 -3.81
CA ASP A 181 -9.12 -13.80 -4.70
C ASP A 181 -10.46 -13.33 -4.09
N SER A 182 -10.51 -13.25 -2.76
CA SER A 182 -11.69 -12.81 -2.00
C SER A 182 -11.88 -11.29 -1.99
N ILE A 183 -10.86 -10.57 -2.45
CA ILE A 183 -10.81 -9.12 -2.54
C ILE A 183 -10.73 -8.77 -4.02
N GLU A 184 -11.46 -7.73 -4.42
CA GLU A 184 -11.38 -7.19 -5.76
C GLU A 184 -10.64 -5.85 -5.73
N MET A 185 -9.51 -5.76 -6.44
CA MET A 185 -8.80 -4.51 -6.67
C MET A 185 -9.58 -3.67 -7.67
N LYS A 186 -9.97 -2.46 -7.28
CA LYS A 186 -10.60 -1.49 -8.19
C LYS A 186 -9.56 -0.59 -8.82
N GLN A 187 -8.64 -0.08 -8.02
CA GLN A 187 -7.60 0.85 -8.46
C GLN A 187 -6.41 0.80 -7.51
N GLU A 188 -5.21 0.98 -8.03
CA GLU A 188 -4.00 1.18 -7.23
C GLU A 188 -3.20 2.37 -7.77
N THR A 189 -2.51 3.08 -6.88
CA THR A 189 -1.48 4.04 -7.25
C THR A 189 -0.11 3.40 -7.05
N LYS A 190 0.74 3.59 -8.06
CA LYS A 190 2.13 3.16 -8.01
C LYS A 190 3.03 4.33 -7.69
N CYS A 191 4.04 4.06 -6.89
CA CYS A 191 5.02 5.04 -6.46
C CYS A 191 6.34 4.78 -7.22
N GLN A 192 6.81 5.77 -7.99
CA GLN A 192 8.10 5.76 -8.69
C GLN A 192 8.81 7.08 -8.40
N LEU A 193 9.71 7.08 -7.42
CA LEU A 193 10.31 8.31 -6.89
C LEU A 193 11.59 8.04 -6.11
N GLU A 194 12.34 9.10 -5.85
CA GLU A 194 13.51 9.08 -4.98
C GLU A 194 13.10 9.49 -3.55
N LEU A 195 13.58 8.74 -2.56
CA LEU A 195 13.39 9.03 -1.15
C LEU A 195 14.74 9.22 -0.46
N SER A 196 14.89 10.36 0.21
CA SER A 196 15.95 10.62 1.17
C SER A 196 15.48 10.35 2.60
N THR A 197 16.43 10.25 3.53
CA THR A 197 16.17 9.99 4.95
C THR A 197 15.12 10.94 5.53
N GLY A 198 14.15 10.38 6.26
CA GLY A 198 13.07 11.12 6.90
C GLY A 198 11.91 11.52 5.95
N GLN A 199 12.04 11.27 4.65
CA GLN A 199 10.92 11.45 3.73
C GLN A 199 9.94 10.29 3.83
N ILE A 200 8.66 10.61 3.63
CA ILE A 200 7.55 9.69 3.71
C ILE A 200 6.77 9.77 2.42
N VAL A 201 6.43 8.62 1.86
CA VAL A 201 5.49 8.53 0.75
C VAL A 201 4.37 7.57 1.08
N THR A 202 3.21 7.84 0.50
CA THR A 202 2.04 6.98 0.64
C THR A 202 1.54 6.57 -0.74
N CYS A 203 1.17 5.30 -0.85
CA CYS A 203 0.47 4.77 -2.00
C CYS A 203 -0.96 4.43 -1.55
N ILE A 204 -1.92 4.33 -2.48
CA ILE A 204 -3.32 4.09 -2.16
C ILE A 204 -3.86 3.03 -3.11
N ALA A 205 -4.56 2.04 -2.55
CA ALA A 205 -5.33 1.08 -3.34
C ALA A 205 -6.77 1.02 -2.85
N SER A 206 -7.70 1.11 -3.79
CA SER A 206 -9.13 0.91 -3.55
C SER A 206 -9.48 -0.55 -3.80
N VAL A 207 -10.01 -1.19 -2.77
CA VAL A 207 -10.41 -2.60 -2.80
C VAL A 207 -11.85 -2.78 -2.33
N VAL A 208 -12.50 -3.85 -2.76
CA VAL A 208 -13.81 -4.28 -2.25
C VAL A 208 -13.72 -5.72 -1.78
N ILE A 209 -14.12 -5.99 -0.55
CA ILE A 209 -14.12 -7.35 0.02
C ILE A 209 -15.50 -7.97 -0.19
N LYS A 210 -15.58 -9.11 -0.89
CA LYS A 210 -16.88 -9.68 -1.32
C LYS A 210 -17.62 -10.44 -0.23
N GLU A 211 -16.87 -11.10 0.66
CA GLU A 211 -17.44 -12.04 1.62
C GLU A 211 -17.12 -11.63 3.06
N PRO A 212 -18.08 -11.77 3.98
CA PRO A 212 -17.85 -11.55 5.40
C PRO A 212 -17.04 -12.71 5.98
N LYS A 213 -15.75 -12.49 6.19
CA LYS A 213 -14.83 -13.46 6.79
C LYS A 213 -13.60 -12.77 7.36
N ASN A 214 -12.92 -13.48 8.26
CA ASN A 214 -11.58 -13.11 8.68
C ASN A 214 -10.58 -13.45 7.57
N LEU A 215 -9.86 -12.45 7.05
CA LEU A 215 -8.88 -12.67 5.99
C LEU A 215 -7.68 -11.74 6.09
N CYS A 216 -6.57 -12.15 5.49
CA CYS A 216 -5.39 -11.30 5.28
C CYS A 216 -5.64 -10.38 4.08
N LEU A 217 -5.37 -9.09 4.21
CA LEU A 217 -5.60 -8.13 3.12
C LEU A 217 -4.62 -8.27 1.95
N GLY A 218 -3.51 -9.00 2.14
CA GLY A 218 -2.54 -9.26 1.10
C GLY A 218 -1.11 -8.93 1.50
N VAL A 219 -0.26 -8.69 0.51
CA VAL A 219 1.15 -8.35 0.69
C VAL A 219 1.46 -7.08 -0.09
N PHE A 220 2.01 -6.07 0.58
CA PHE A 220 2.54 -4.89 -0.07
C PHE A 220 4.02 -5.08 -0.39
N THR A 221 4.39 -4.81 -1.63
CA THR A 221 5.73 -5.03 -2.18
C THR A 221 6.32 -3.73 -2.68
N VAL A 222 7.53 -3.41 -2.23
CA VAL A 222 8.32 -2.25 -2.66
C VAL A 222 9.58 -2.76 -3.36
N LYS A 223 9.77 -2.33 -4.61
CA LYS A 223 10.97 -2.60 -5.38
C LYS A 223 11.83 -1.36 -5.46
N TRP A 224 13.09 -1.47 -5.03
CA TRP A 224 13.93 -0.30 -4.80
C TRP A 224 15.42 -0.60 -5.00
N ARG A 225 16.23 0.45 -5.16
CA ARG A 225 17.69 0.36 -5.21
C ARG A 225 18.30 1.64 -4.65
N ARG A 226 19.55 1.59 -4.17
CA ARG A 226 20.30 2.82 -3.86
C ARG A 226 20.50 3.62 -5.15
N LYS A 227 20.43 4.94 -5.05
CA LYS A 227 20.60 5.85 -6.19
C LYS A 227 21.94 5.66 -6.90
N ASP A 228 23.00 5.48 -6.13
CA ASP A 228 24.37 5.35 -6.64
C ASP A 228 24.78 3.90 -6.93
N SER A 229 23.87 2.93 -6.75
CA SER A 229 24.16 1.53 -6.99
C SER A 229 23.74 1.09 -8.40
N SER A 230 24.67 0.44 -9.09
CA SER A 230 24.42 -0.25 -10.37
C SER A 230 23.88 -1.67 -10.18
N LEU A 231 23.74 -2.14 -8.94
CA LEU A 231 23.28 -3.50 -8.64
C LEU A 231 21.78 -3.65 -8.81
N GLY A 232 21.32 -4.91 -8.84
CA GLY A 232 19.93 -5.27 -9.11
C GLY A 232 18.91 -4.67 -8.14
N LEU A 233 17.64 -4.77 -8.52
CA LEU A 233 16.48 -4.21 -7.80
C LEU A 233 16.11 -5.00 -6.56
N VAL A 234 16.23 -4.43 -5.36
CA VAL A 234 15.89 -5.09 -4.10
C VAL A 234 14.37 -5.10 -3.92
N THR A 235 13.83 -6.16 -3.32
CA THR A 235 12.40 -6.29 -3.05
C THR A 235 12.17 -6.43 -1.54
N SER A 236 11.40 -5.50 -0.98
CA SER A 236 10.93 -5.55 0.41
C SER A 236 9.43 -5.81 0.43
N CYS A 237 8.98 -6.74 1.27
CA CYS A 237 7.58 -7.11 1.39
C CYS A 237 7.09 -6.95 2.83
N ILE A 238 5.84 -6.52 3.00
CA ILE A 238 5.13 -6.51 4.28
C ILE A 238 3.78 -7.19 4.11
N GLU A 239 3.43 -8.06 5.05
CA GLU A 239 2.09 -8.63 5.13
C GLU A 239 1.13 -7.56 5.67
N LEU A 240 0.05 -7.31 4.93
CA LEU A 240 -1.03 -6.45 5.41
C LEU A 240 -1.80 -7.19 6.52
N PRO A 241 -2.35 -6.47 7.51
CA PRO A 241 -2.99 -7.09 8.66
C PRO A 241 -4.20 -7.95 8.26
N ARG A 242 -4.51 -8.91 9.14
CA ARG A 242 -5.76 -9.66 9.07
C ARG A 242 -6.89 -8.82 9.62
N VAL A 243 -7.99 -8.77 8.91
CA VAL A 243 -9.18 -8.01 9.30
C VAL A 243 -10.39 -8.94 9.37
N ASP A 244 -11.29 -8.64 10.31
CA ASP A 244 -12.58 -9.30 10.42
C ASP A 244 -13.63 -8.51 9.67
N VAL A 245 -14.19 -9.12 8.63
CA VAL A 245 -15.12 -8.45 7.71
C VAL A 245 -16.54 -8.83 8.09
N GLN A 246 -17.30 -7.83 8.52
CA GLN A 246 -18.68 -7.98 8.95
C GLN A 246 -19.64 -7.95 7.76
N PRO A 247 -20.75 -8.71 7.82
CA PRO A 247 -21.78 -8.62 6.80
C PRO A 247 -22.43 -7.23 6.85
N LEU A 248 -22.61 -6.62 5.67
CA LEU A 248 -23.40 -5.40 5.54
C LEU A 248 -24.81 -5.76 5.05
N PRO A 249 -25.84 -5.74 5.91
CA PRO A 249 -27.17 -6.20 5.54
C PRO A 249 -27.81 -5.30 4.47
N ILE A 250 -27.62 -3.99 4.60
CA ILE A 250 -28.16 -2.98 3.67
C ILE A 250 -27.10 -1.93 3.44
N GLN A 251 -26.81 -1.65 2.17
CA GLN A 251 -25.88 -0.61 1.76
C GLN A 251 -26.64 0.54 1.12
N LEU A 252 -26.24 1.77 1.44
CA LEU A 252 -26.73 2.98 0.81
C LEU A 252 -25.59 3.66 0.07
N SER A 253 -25.73 3.77 -1.25
CA SER A 253 -24.84 4.56 -2.09
C SER A 253 -25.51 5.86 -2.49
N LEU A 254 -24.78 6.96 -2.50
CA LEU A 254 -25.30 8.27 -2.86
C LEU A 254 -24.51 8.87 -4.01
N ASN A 255 -25.20 9.10 -5.12
CA ASN A 255 -24.68 9.81 -6.27
C ASN A 255 -25.22 11.26 -6.28
N LEU A 256 -24.30 12.22 -6.10
CA LEU A 256 -24.58 13.65 -6.14
C LEU A 256 -23.85 14.30 -7.32
N PRO A 257 -24.52 15.24 -8.03
CA PRO A 257 -23.85 16.19 -8.91
C PRO A 257 -22.77 17.01 -8.18
N ALA A 258 -21.70 17.34 -8.90
CA ALA A 258 -20.56 18.08 -8.35
C ALA A 258 -20.89 19.51 -7.91
N HIS A 259 -21.90 20.13 -8.53
CA HIS A 259 -22.36 21.48 -8.21
C HIS A 259 -23.86 21.60 -8.46
N GLY A 260 -24.50 22.54 -7.76
CA GLY A 260 -25.88 22.94 -8.00
C GLY A 260 -25.93 24.30 -8.70
N LEU A 261 -26.85 24.45 -9.66
CA LEU A 261 -27.16 25.74 -10.27
C LEU A 261 -28.46 26.29 -9.69
N VAL A 262 -28.48 27.58 -9.41
CA VAL A 262 -29.67 28.32 -8.96
C VAL A 262 -30.82 28.09 -9.94
N ARG A 263 -32.02 27.83 -9.41
CA ARG A 263 -33.27 27.62 -10.17
C ARG A 263 -33.21 26.49 -11.20
N THR A 264 -32.20 25.63 -11.12
CA THR A 264 -32.07 24.46 -11.99
C THR A 264 -32.37 23.20 -11.18
N PRO A 265 -33.25 22.30 -11.65
CA PRO A 265 -33.48 21.03 -10.97
C PRO A 265 -32.20 20.22 -10.88
N MET A 266 -31.79 19.91 -9.66
CA MET A 266 -30.70 19.01 -9.34
C MET A 266 -31.27 17.63 -9.00
N THR A 267 -30.67 16.59 -9.55
CA THR A 267 -31.08 15.21 -9.29
C THR A 267 -30.10 14.56 -8.32
N ILE A 268 -30.62 14.11 -7.18
CA ILE A 268 -29.90 13.33 -6.19
C ILE A 268 -30.35 11.87 -6.31
N CYS A 269 -29.41 10.93 -6.44
CA CYS A 269 -29.73 9.52 -6.57
C CYS A 269 -29.17 8.74 -5.39
N TYR A 270 -30.07 8.14 -4.62
CA TYR A 270 -29.74 7.15 -3.61
C TYR A 270 -29.93 5.75 -4.19
N THR A 271 -28.95 4.87 -4.06
CA THR A 271 -29.08 3.47 -4.43
C THR A 271 -29.02 2.62 -3.17
N LEU A 272 -30.12 1.95 -2.87
CA LEU A 272 -30.25 1.03 -1.75
C LEU A 272 -30.03 -0.39 -2.25
N TYR A 273 -29.09 -1.10 -1.63
CA TYR A 273 -28.84 -2.51 -1.89
C TYR A 273 -29.31 -3.34 -0.70
N ASN A 274 -30.08 -4.38 -0.97
CA ASN A 274 -30.42 -5.39 0.03
C ASN A 274 -29.58 -6.64 -0.20
N TYR A 275 -28.62 -6.91 0.70
CA TYR A 275 -27.79 -8.12 0.65
C TYR A 275 -28.35 -9.26 1.50
N LEU A 276 -29.49 -9.06 2.17
CA LEU A 276 -30.16 -10.11 2.91
C LEU A 276 -30.87 -11.09 1.96
N SER A 277 -31.00 -12.32 2.44
CA SER A 277 -31.88 -13.34 1.86
C SER A 277 -33.35 -13.10 2.18
N THR A 278 -33.68 -12.00 2.87
CA THR A 278 -35.03 -11.63 3.28
C THR A 278 -35.42 -10.28 2.71
N ILE A 279 -36.73 -10.16 2.44
CA ILE A 279 -37.31 -8.92 1.94
C ILE A 279 -37.34 -7.94 3.09
N VAL A 280 -36.86 -6.72 2.84
CA VAL A 280 -36.83 -5.65 3.84
C VAL A 280 -37.76 -4.53 3.42
N THR A 281 -38.57 -4.04 4.36
CA THR A 281 -39.29 -2.78 4.14
C THR A 281 -38.44 -1.62 4.62
N VAL A 282 -38.01 -0.77 3.70
CA VAL A 282 -37.24 0.45 4.00
C VAL A 282 -38.15 1.65 4.06
N GLN A 283 -38.09 2.38 5.16
CA GLN A 283 -38.78 3.65 5.32
C GLN A 283 -37.78 4.80 5.18
N ILE A 284 -37.94 5.59 4.13
CA ILE A 284 -37.13 6.78 3.86
C ILE A 284 -37.88 8.00 4.37
N ILE A 285 -37.23 8.74 5.27
CA ILE A 285 -37.75 9.98 5.82
C ILE A 285 -36.77 11.08 5.48
N MET A 286 -37.27 12.11 4.80
CA MET A 286 -36.54 13.34 4.50
C MET A 286 -37.17 14.47 5.31
N GLU A 287 -36.35 15.14 6.11
CA GLU A 287 -36.77 16.21 7.02
C GLU A 287 -35.99 17.49 6.74
N SER A 288 -36.63 18.64 6.96
CA SER A 288 -35.96 19.94 6.94
C SER A 288 -35.02 20.10 8.13
N SER A 289 -33.77 20.47 7.88
CA SER A 289 -32.83 20.95 8.90
C SER A 289 -32.95 22.48 9.06
N GLU A 290 -32.51 23.04 10.20
CA GLU A 290 -32.50 24.50 10.42
C GLU A 290 -31.66 25.27 9.39
N ALA A 291 -30.68 24.60 8.75
CA ALA A 291 -29.91 25.14 7.63
C ALA A 291 -30.66 25.12 6.28
N PHE A 292 -31.83 24.48 6.20
CA PHE A 292 -32.63 24.34 4.98
C PHE A 292 -34.06 24.84 5.20
N ILE A 293 -34.41 25.98 4.59
CA ILE A 293 -35.78 26.46 4.57
C ILE A 293 -36.47 25.85 3.34
N PHE A 294 -37.32 24.85 3.54
CA PHE A 294 -38.11 24.28 2.45
C PHE A 294 -39.35 25.13 2.15
N SER A 295 -39.52 25.57 0.90
CA SER A 295 -40.78 26.14 0.41
C SER A 295 -41.76 25.01 0.04
N GLY A 296 -42.28 24.27 1.03
CA GLY A 296 -43.17 23.13 0.78
C GLY A 296 -43.45 22.21 1.98
N TYR A 297 -43.81 20.95 1.71
CA TYR A 297 -44.00 19.92 2.75
C TYR A 297 -42.68 19.71 3.52
N LYS A 298 -42.71 20.01 4.82
CA LYS A 298 -41.53 19.97 5.72
C LYS A 298 -40.94 18.56 5.92
N GLN A 299 -41.70 17.52 5.60
CA GLN A 299 -41.30 16.13 5.73
C GLN A 299 -41.85 15.33 4.55
N VAL A 300 -40.99 14.54 3.90
CA VAL A 300 -41.38 13.57 2.88
C VAL A 300 -41.09 12.17 3.43
N LYS A 301 -42.12 11.32 3.46
CA LYS A 301 -42.04 9.96 3.97
C LYS A 301 -42.42 8.98 2.87
N CYS A 302 -41.53 8.04 2.57
CA CYS A 302 -41.77 7.01 1.57
C CYS A 302 -41.41 5.64 2.16
N SER A 303 -42.22 4.62 1.88
CA SER A 303 -41.94 3.24 2.28
C SER A 303 -41.79 2.38 1.03
N TYR A 304 -40.67 1.65 0.96
CA TYR A 304 -40.30 0.82 -0.18
C TYR A 304 -39.98 -0.60 0.27
N THR A 305 -40.31 -1.57 -0.55
CA THR A 305 -39.95 -2.97 -0.32
C THR A 305 -38.70 -3.29 -1.14
N LEU A 306 -37.60 -3.60 -0.46
CA LEU A 306 -36.37 -4.07 -1.06
C LEU A 306 -36.39 -5.59 -1.16
N TYR A 307 -36.35 -6.08 -2.39
CA TYR A 307 -36.23 -7.50 -2.69
C TYR A 307 -34.80 -8.01 -2.45
N ASN A 308 -34.67 -9.31 -2.19
CA ASN A 308 -33.41 -9.97 -1.89
C ASN A 308 -32.40 -9.78 -3.04
N TYR A 309 -31.16 -9.43 -2.72
CA TYR A 309 -30.06 -9.27 -3.68
C TYR A 309 -30.35 -8.29 -4.83
N LEU A 310 -31.33 -7.40 -4.64
CA LEU A 310 -31.70 -6.38 -5.61
C LEU A 310 -31.39 -4.99 -5.08
N SER A 311 -31.16 -4.09 -6.04
CA SER A 311 -30.98 -2.66 -5.78
C SER A 311 -32.23 -1.88 -6.19
N THR A 312 -32.57 -0.89 -5.38
CA THR A 312 -33.61 0.09 -5.68
C THR A 312 -32.97 1.46 -5.74
N ILE A 313 -33.20 2.18 -6.85
CA ILE A 313 -32.73 3.54 -7.02
C ILE A 313 -33.86 4.48 -6.62
N VAL A 314 -33.58 5.35 -5.66
CA VAL A 314 -34.46 6.44 -5.23
C VAL A 314 -33.87 7.75 -5.72
N THR A 315 -34.56 8.36 -6.65
CA THR A 315 -34.21 9.64 -7.25
C THR A 315 -35.04 10.75 -6.60
N VAL A 316 -34.35 11.73 -6.03
CA VAL A 316 -34.92 12.94 -5.44
C VAL A 316 -34.53 14.12 -6.32
N GLN A 317 -35.51 14.84 -6.85
CA GLN A 317 -35.25 16.10 -7.55
C GLN A 317 -35.50 17.30 -6.63
N ILE A 318 -34.49 18.15 -6.54
CA ILE A 318 -34.50 19.35 -5.71
C ILE A 318 -34.23 20.56 -6.61
N ILE A 319 -35.08 21.59 -6.50
CA ILE A 319 -34.84 22.91 -7.10
C ILE A 319 -34.42 23.86 -5.99
N MET A 320 -33.38 24.65 -6.25
CA MET A 320 -32.91 25.68 -5.35
C MET A 320 -33.50 27.03 -5.73
N GLU A 321 -34.05 27.77 -4.76
CA GLU A 321 -34.71 29.06 -4.99
C GLU A 321 -33.85 30.27 -4.55
N SER A 322 -32.71 30.05 -3.90
CA SER A 322 -31.75 31.11 -3.50
C SER A 322 -31.03 31.77 -4.69
N SER A 323 -30.42 32.94 -4.48
CA SER A 323 -29.78 33.74 -5.53
C SER A 323 -28.31 33.40 -5.83
N GLU A 324 -27.67 32.55 -5.02
CA GLU A 324 -26.23 32.27 -5.12
C GLU A 324 -25.97 30.79 -5.44
N ALA A 325 -24.99 30.54 -6.31
CA ALA A 325 -24.52 29.18 -6.62
C ALA A 325 -23.60 28.69 -5.49
N PHE A 326 -23.65 27.38 -5.18
CA PHE A 326 -22.83 26.81 -4.11
C PHE A 326 -22.12 25.52 -4.56
N ILE A 327 -21.04 25.21 -3.83
CA ILE A 327 -20.29 23.96 -3.96
C ILE A 327 -20.70 23.07 -2.80
N PHE A 328 -21.02 21.80 -3.07
CA PHE A 328 -21.26 20.83 -2.01
C PHE A 328 -19.94 20.50 -1.31
N SER A 329 -19.58 21.22 -0.26
CA SER A 329 -18.54 20.79 0.69
C SER A 329 -19.20 19.88 1.73
N GLY A 330 -18.62 18.69 1.92
CA GLY A 330 -19.24 17.56 2.58
C GLY A 330 -19.76 17.83 3.99
N TYR A 331 -20.84 17.13 4.34
CA TYR A 331 -21.00 16.24 5.50
C TYR A 331 -22.33 15.52 5.27
N LYS A 332 -22.33 14.19 5.27
CA LYS A 332 -23.54 13.40 5.00
C LYS A 332 -23.77 12.42 6.14
N ARG A 333 -24.65 12.77 7.06
CA ARG A 333 -25.14 11.81 8.05
C ARG A 333 -26.44 11.20 7.57
N VAL A 334 -26.35 10.01 6.99
CA VAL A 334 -27.52 9.13 6.90
C VAL A 334 -27.57 8.33 8.19
N LYS A 335 -28.64 8.52 8.96
CA LYS A 335 -28.88 7.72 10.17
C LYS A 335 -29.76 6.55 9.78
N CYS A 336 -29.15 5.38 9.60
CA CYS A 336 -29.87 4.13 9.45
C CYS A 336 -30.16 3.55 10.83
N SER A 337 -31.42 3.34 11.18
CA SER A 337 -31.83 2.59 12.37
C SER A 337 -32.60 1.35 11.93
N TYR A 338 -32.12 0.17 12.36
CA TYR A 338 -32.81 -1.09 12.10
C TYR A 338 -33.58 -1.52 13.35
N THR A 339 -34.80 -2.00 13.16
CA THR A 339 -35.57 -2.67 14.21
C THR A 339 -35.93 -4.06 13.71
N LEU A 340 -35.26 -5.08 14.24
CA LEU A 340 -35.52 -6.48 13.90
C LEU A 340 -36.79 -6.93 14.63
N TYR A 341 -37.87 -7.14 13.89
CA TYR A 341 -39.01 -7.90 14.40
C TYR A 341 -38.79 -9.38 14.11
N ASN A 342 -39.05 -10.22 15.11
CA ASN A 342 -38.93 -11.67 14.99
C ASN A 342 -39.79 -12.22 13.82
N TYR A 343 -39.13 -13.03 12.99
CA TYR A 343 -39.64 -14.07 12.07
C TYR A 343 -40.53 -13.77 10.86
N LEU A 344 -41.05 -12.56 10.59
CA LEU A 344 -41.88 -12.36 9.38
C LEU A 344 -41.68 -11.05 8.59
N SER A 345 -41.09 -10.00 9.16
CA SER A 345 -40.82 -8.76 8.41
C SER A 345 -39.76 -7.90 9.10
N THR A 346 -38.62 -7.69 8.45
CA THR A 346 -37.64 -6.70 8.91
C THR A 346 -38.02 -5.33 8.34
N ILE A 347 -38.24 -4.36 9.22
CA ILE A 347 -38.43 -2.95 8.83
C ILE A 347 -37.14 -2.21 9.16
N VAL A 348 -36.51 -1.62 8.15
CA VAL A 348 -35.34 -0.74 8.33
C VAL A 348 -35.75 0.69 8.06
N THR A 349 -35.51 1.57 9.01
CA THR A 349 -35.77 3.00 8.82
C THR A 349 -34.46 3.67 8.41
N VAL A 350 -34.45 4.24 7.21
CA VAL A 350 -33.32 5.02 6.69
C VAL A 350 -33.73 6.48 6.75
N GLN A 351 -33.20 7.22 7.73
CA GLN A 351 -33.42 8.66 7.82
C GLN A 351 -32.31 9.39 7.08
N ILE A 352 -32.70 10.15 6.06
CA ILE A 352 -31.78 10.94 5.25
C ILE A 352 -31.91 12.38 5.71
N ILE A 353 -30.86 12.88 6.38
CA ILE A 353 -30.78 14.26 6.84
C ILE A 353 -29.80 14.99 5.92
N MET A 354 -30.24 16.10 5.35
CA MET A 354 -29.34 17.00 4.61
C MET A 354 -28.87 18.10 5.55
N GLU A 355 -27.56 18.27 5.68
CA GLU A 355 -26.90 19.30 6.49
C GLU A 355 -26.03 20.19 5.58
N SER A 356 -25.99 21.49 5.88
CA SER A 356 -25.26 22.52 5.16
C SER A 356 -24.69 23.51 6.18
N SER A 357 -23.51 24.05 5.91
CA SER A 357 -22.90 25.11 6.73
C SER A 357 -23.58 26.49 6.52
N GLU A 358 -24.32 26.65 5.43
CA GLU A 358 -25.01 27.90 5.06
C GLU A 358 -26.52 27.67 4.87
N ALA A 359 -27.30 28.71 5.15
CA ALA A 359 -28.76 28.67 5.08
C ALA A 359 -29.26 28.82 3.64
N PHE A 360 -29.92 27.79 3.11
CA PHE A 360 -30.41 27.78 1.73
C PHE A 360 -31.91 27.45 1.63
N ILE A 361 -32.56 27.94 0.57
CA ILE A 361 -33.98 27.66 0.27
C ILE A 361 -34.08 26.65 -0.85
N PHE A 362 -34.77 25.53 -0.60
CA PHE A 362 -34.99 24.47 -1.57
C PHE A 362 -36.46 24.07 -1.68
N ARG A 363 -36.81 23.54 -2.85
CA ARG A 363 -38.10 22.94 -3.14
C ARG A 363 -37.89 21.55 -3.72
N VAL A 364 -38.43 20.53 -3.05
CA VAL A 364 -38.47 19.17 -3.61
C VAL A 364 -39.59 19.09 -4.62
N VAL A 365 -39.24 18.67 -5.84
CA VAL A 365 -40.19 18.60 -6.96
C VAL A 365 -40.92 17.27 -6.93
N TYR A 366 -40.18 16.17 -6.81
CA TYR A 366 -40.70 14.82 -6.68
C TYR A 366 -39.65 13.83 -6.17
N VAL A 367 -40.13 12.68 -5.70
CA VAL A 367 -39.33 11.51 -5.33
C VAL A 367 -39.84 10.32 -6.13
N VAL A 368 -38.95 9.63 -6.83
CA VAL A 368 -39.27 8.41 -7.61
C VAL A 368 -38.36 7.29 -7.16
N ALA A 369 -38.91 6.11 -6.90
CA ALA A 369 -38.12 4.90 -6.70
C ALA A 369 -38.39 3.91 -7.82
N CYS A 370 -37.32 3.38 -8.43
CA CYS A 370 -37.40 2.36 -9.46
C CYS A 370 -36.54 1.15 -9.05
N PRO A 371 -37.08 -0.08 -9.12
CA PRO A 371 -36.25 -1.28 -9.05
C PRO A 371 -35.35 -1.32 -10.30
N SER A 372 -34.10 -1.76 -10.15
CA SER A 372 -33.11 -1.76 -11.23
C SER A 372 -33.47 -2.63 -12.46
N HIS A 373 -34.56 -3.41 -12.40
CA HIS A 373 -35.10 -4.18 -13.53
C HIS A 373 -36.23 -3.50 -14.31
N SER A 374 -36.74 -2.33 -13.91
CA SER A 374 -37.74 -1.59 -14.69
C SER A 374 -37.06 -0.56 -15.59
N MET A 375 -36.73 -0.96 -16.82
CA MET A 375 -36.32 -0.06 -17.89
C MET A 375 -37.54 0.71 -18.44
N PHE A 376 -38.21 1.50 -17.60
CA PHE A 376 -39.24 2.44 -18.02
C PHE A 376 -39.08 3.76 -17.26
N LEU A 377 -38.56 4.76 -17.97
CA LEU A 377 -38.61 6.16 -17.54
C LEU A 377 -40.07 6.54 -17.25
N PRO A 378 -40.42 7.05 -16.06
CA PRO A 378 -41.73 7.65 -15.87
C PRO A 378 -41.78 8.95 -16.68
N ARG A 379 -42.67 9.00 -17.67
CA ARG A 379 -43.01 10.25 -18.37
C ARG A 379 -43.55 11.26 -17.35
N PRO A 380 -43.07 12.51 -17.30
CA PRO A 380 -43.57 13.49 -16.36
C PRO A 380 -45.03 13.84 -16.69
N PHE A 381 -45.95 13.49 -15.80
CA PHE A 381 -47.31 14.05 -15.80
C PHE A 381 -47.25 15.46 -15.24
N ILE A 382 -47.08 16.46 -16.11
CA ILE A 382 -47.23 17.88 -15.77
C ILE A 382 -48.72 18.21 -15.84
N LYS A 383 -49.40 18.31 -14.71
CA LYS A 383 -50.67 19.07 -14.62
C LYS A 383 -50.32 20.54 -14.37
N CYS A 384 -50.33 21.34 -15.43
CA CYS A 384 -50.34 22.80 -15.34
C CYS A 384 -51.54 23.25 -14.50
N TRP A 385 -51.28 23.93 -13.39
CA TRP A 385 -52.26 24.82 -12.77
C TRP A 385 -51.93 26.24 -13.21
N ASP A 386 -52.73 26.72 -14.15
CA ASP A 386 -52.74 28.10 -14.60
C ASP A 386 -53.51 28.93 -13.57
N ARG A 387 -52.84 29.86 -12.89
CA ARG A 387 -53.51 30.97 -12.19
C ARG A 387 -52.79 32.27 -12.50
N LYS A 388 -53.35 32.96 -13.51
CA LYS A 388 -53.27 34.41 -13.66
C LYS A 388 -53.64 35.09 -12.33
N VAL A 389 -52.78 35.97 -11.83
CA VAL A 389 -53.22 37.14 -11.08
C VAL A 389 -52.48 38.36 -11.63
N THR A 390 -53.27 39.22 -12.24
CA THR A 390 -52.99 40.59 -12.65
C THR A 390 -52.76 41.49 -11.44
N ARG A 391 -51.72 42.34 -11.57
CA ARG A 391 -51.34 43.57 -10.82
C ARG A 391 -51.40 43.54 -9.30
#